data_AF-A0A146M628-F1
#
_entry.id   AF-A0A146M628-F1
#
_cell.length_a   1.000
_cell.length_b   1.000
_cell.length_c   1.000
_cell.angle_alpha   90.00
_cell.angle_beta   90.00
_cell.angle_gamma   90.00
#
_symmetry.space_group_name_H-M   'P 1'
#
loop_
_entity.id
_entity.type
_entity.pdbx_description
1 polymer ?
#
loop_
_entity_poly.entity_id
_entity_poly.type
_entity_poly.pdbx_seq_one_letter_code
_entity_poly.pdbx_strand_id
1 'polypeptide(L)'
;MSIINYMEMSRVTGVTFSSLLTRGQQIKVMSQLLRKAREAGYLLPTQSVGEAQDQFEGATVIEPLKGYYNEPIATLDFSSLYPSIMMAHNLCYSTLLTKKAIDTLGLTRDQYSETPCGNYFVKSTVRKGLLPLILESLISARKKAKNDLKVETDPFKMKVLDGRQLALKISANSVYGFTGAQVGKLPCLEISSSVTAYGRTMIERTKSEVEQRYCIANGFEHDAIVVYGDTDSVMVKFGVKTLPEAMKLGQEAADYVSSKFIAPIKLEFEKVYYPYLLINKKRYAGLYFTNPDKYDKMDCKGLETVRRDNCPLISNMMNTCLQKLLIDRDPDGAVNFAKQQISDLLCNRLDISQLVITKELAKTDYAAKQAHVELANKMKKRDAGSAPKLGDRVPFVIIAAAKGTPAYLKAEDPIYVLENNIPIDANYYLENQLSKPLLRIFTPILGEKAESILLKGDHTRTRIVVTSKVGALAAFTKKKSVCLGCKSVLPTSEEKNPLCKFCESKHTVLLHTELNKYRDLEERFSKLWTQCQRCQGSLMEEVICTSRDCPIFYMRKKVQMDLINQDKIVERFGCPTW
;
A
#
# COMPACT_ATOMS: atom_id res chain seq x y z
N MET A 1 -13.97 11.20 -3.52
CA MET A 1 -13.69 12.05 -4.70
C MET A 1 -14.75 13.14 -4.75
N SER A 2 -14.38 14.40 -5.01
CA SER A 2 -15.29 15.55 -5.05
C SER A 2 -16.20 15.51 -6.29
N ILE A 3 -17.44 16.01 -6.18
CA ILE A 3 -18.38 16.19 -7.29
C ILE A 3 -17.75 16.97 -8.47
N ILE A 4 -16.88 17.92 -8.14
CA ILE A 4 -16.12 18.75 -9.10
C ILE A 4 -15.31 17.86 -10.06
N ASN A 5 -14.63 16.85 -9.54
CA ASN A 5 -13.78 15.98 -10.34
C ASN A 5 -14.61 15.14 -11.32
N TYR A 6 -15.81 14.69 -10.90
CA TYR A 6 -16.71 13.97 -11.79
C TYR A 6 -17.32 14.88 -12.86
N MET A 7 -17.65 16.13 -12.53
CA MET A 7 -18.11 17.11 -13.52
C MET A 7 -17.03 17.40 -14.57
N GLU A 8 -15.79 17.66 -14.15
CA GLU A 8 -14.67 17.88 -15.08
C GLU A 8 -14.35 16.62 -15.90
N MET A 9 -14.41 15.44 -15.30
CA MET A 9 -14.29 14.18 -16.04
C MET A 9 -15.37 14.03 -17.11
N SER A 10 -16.63 14.34 -16.79
CA SER A 10 -17.74 14.30 -17.74
C SER A 10 -17.52 15.27 -18.90
N ARG A 11 -17.06 16.50 -18.61
CA ARG A 11 -16.73 17.53 -19.62
C ARG A 11 -15.60 17.08 -20.55
N VAL A 12 -14.53 16.51 -20.00
CA VAL A 12 -13.35 16.07 -20.76
C VAL A 12 -13.64 14.82 -21.61
N THR A 13 -14.37 13.86 -21.06
CA THR A 13 -14.61 12.57 -21.73
C THR A 13 -15.87 12.56 -22.58
N GLY A 14 -16.80 13.48 -22.33
CA GLY A 14 -18.04 13.59 -23.09
C GLY A 14 -19.09 12.53 -22.75
N VAL A 15 -18.97 11.88 -21.59
CA VAL A 15 -19.95 10.91 -21.09
C VAL A 15 -20.86 11.54 -20.03
N THR A 16 -22.06 10.97 -19.83
CA THR A 16 -23.00 11.47 -18.83
C THR A 16 -22.47 11.26 -17.42
N PHE A 17 -22.86 12.13 -16.48
CA PHE A 17 -22.45 12.04 -15.08
C PHE A 17 -22.81 10.68 -14.44
N SER A 18 -24.01 10.16 -14.71
CA SER A 18 -24.45 8.83 -14.24
C SER A 18 -23.55 7.70 -14.75
N SER A 19 -23.03 7.79 -15.98
CA SER A 19 -22.10 6.79 -16.53
C SER A 19 -20.78 6.74 -15.75
N LEU A 20 -20.35 7.84 -15.12
CA LEU A 20 -19.13 7.84 -14.32
C LEU A 20 -19.25 7.07 -13.00
N LEU A 21 -20.47 6.83 -12.54
CA LEU A 21 -20.78 6.06 -11.33
C LEU A 21 -21.12 4.60 -11.64
N THR A 22 -21.76 4.36 -12.79
CA THR A 22 -22.33 3.04 -13.15
C THR A 22 -21.50 2.26 -14.17
N ARG A 23 -20.53 2.90 -14.85
CA ARG A 23 -19.72 2.28 -15.91
C ARG A 23 -18.22 2.45 -15.64
N GLY A 24 -17.42 1.59 -16.30
CA GLY A 24 -15.95 1.61 -16.23
C GLY A 24 -15.28 2.66 -17.12
N GLN A 25 -13.98 2.50 -17.36
CA GLN A 25 -13.18 3.46 -18.14
C GLN A 25 -13.41 3.36 -19.66
N GLN A 26 -13.78 2.18 -20.18
CA GLN A 26 -13.88 1.94 -21.64
C GLN A 26 -14.87 2.89 -22.34
N ILE A 27 -15.99 3.24 -21.70
CA ILE A 27 -17.00 4.15 -22.29
C ILE A 27 -16.44 5.55 -22.56
N LYS A 28 -15.47 6.00 -21.75
CA LYS A 28 -14.86 7.32 -21.85
C LYS A 28 -13.99 7.41 -23.11
N VAL A 29 -13.12 6.42 -23.30
CA VAL A 29 -12.25 6.33 -24.48
C VAL A 29 -13.08 6.11 -25.73
N MET A 30 -14.10 5.25 -25.68
CA MET A 30 -15.01 5.01 -26.80
C MET A 30 -15.74 6.30 -27.22
N SER A 31 -16.24 7.10 -26.27
CA SER A 31 -16.89 8.38 -26.58
C SER A 31 -15.95 9.34 -27.31
N GLN A 32 -14.71 9.46 -26.83
CA GLN A 32 -13.69 10.31 -27.45
C GLN A 32 -13.29 9.81 -28.85
N LEU A 33 -13.13 8.49 -29.00
CA LEU A 33 -12.78 7.87 -30.28
C LEU A 33 -13.90 8.06 -31.31
N LEU A 34 -15.17 7.87 -30.94
CA LEU A 34 -16.31 8.09 -31.82
C LEU A 34 -16.43 9.55 -32.27
N ARG A 35 -16.24 10.51 -31.37
CA ARG A 35 -16.26 11.94 -31.71
C ARG A 35 -15.17 12.28 -32.73
N LYS A 36 -13.94 11.81 -32.49
CA LYS A 36 -12.81 12.08 -33.39
C LYS A 36 -12.89 11.31 -34.70
N ALA A 37 -13.44 10.10 -34.69
CA ALA A 37 -13.71 9.34 -35.90
C ALA A 37 -14.75 10.08 -36.76
N ARG A 38 -15.83 10.60 -36.17
CA ARG A 38 -16.82 11.41 -36.90
C ARG A 38 -16.20 12.65 -37.55
N GLU A 39 -15.37 13.39 -36.80
CA GLU A 39 -14.67 14.58 -37.34
C GLU A 39 -13.74 14.24 -38.52
N ALA A 40 -13.10 13.07 -38.48
CA ALA A 40 -12.15 12.62 -39.49
C ALA A 40 -12.76 11.69 -40.57
N GLY A 41 -14.09 11.51 -40.59
CA GLY A 41 -14.77 10.69 -41.60
C GLY A 41 -14.53 9.18 -41.49
N TYR A 42 -14.22 8.66 -40.29
CA TYR A 42 -14.04 7.23 -40.05
C TYR A 42 -15.30 6.55 -39.49
N LEU A 43 -15.48 5.29 -39.87
CA LEU A 43 -16.43 4.37 -39.25
C LEU A 43 -15.67 3.38 -38.36
N LEU A 44 -16.18 3.14 -37.15
CA LEU A 44 -15.62 2.14 -36.26
C LEU A 44 -16.26 0.78 -36.55
N PRO A 45 -15.46 -0.30 -36.73
CA PRO A 45 -16.01 -1.64 -36.88
C PRO A 45 -16.53 -2.16 -35.54
N THR A 46 -17.50 -3.05 -35.59
CA THR A 46 -17.90 -3.89 -34.46
C THR A 46 -17.18 -5.23 -34.55
N GLN A 47 -16.25 -5.50 -33.64
CA GLN A 47 -15.56 -6.78 -33.56
C GLN A 47 -16.26 -7.68 -32.55
N SER A 48 -16.54 -8.93 -32.95
CA SER A 48 -16.98 -9.97 -32.02
C SER A 48 -15.77 -10.40 -31.21
N VAL A 49 -15.81 -10.16 -29.90
CA VAL A 49 -14.74 -10.53 -28.98
C VAL A 49 -14.78 -12.04 -28.79
N GLY A 50 -13.79 -12.76 -29.33
CA GLY A 50 -13.59 -14.19 -29.07
C GLY A 50 -13.10 -14.45 -27.64
N GLU A 51 -12.85 -15.71 -27.31
CA GLU A 51 -12.19 -16.07 -26.04
C GLU A 51 -10.84 -15.34 -25.89
N ALA A 52 -10.49 -14.97 -24.66
CA ALA A 52 -9.27 -14.26 -24.35
C ALA A 52 -8.05 -15.05 -24.86
N GLN A 53 -7.34 -14.49 -25.84
CA GLN A 53 -6.06 -15.03 -26.30
C GLN A 53 -4.96 -14.85 -25.24
N ASP A 54 -3.80 -15.47 -25.46
CA ASP A 54 -2.64 -15.41 -24.60
C ASP A 54 -2.25 -13.97 -24.19
N GLN A 55 -1.73 -13.83 -22.97
CA GLN A 55 -1.24 -12.56 -22.44
C GLN A 55 -0.01 -12.09 -23.25
N PHE A 56 0.00 -10.81 -23.66
CA PHE A 56 1.16 -10.22 -24.34
C PHE A 56 2.22 -9.76 -23.34
N GLU A 57 3.47 -9.66 -23.79
CA GLU A 57 4.60 -9.26 -22.95
C GLU A 57 4.48 -7.79 -22.48
N GLY A 58 4.38 -7.61 -21.16
CA GLY A 58 4.24 -6.32 -20.49
C GLY A 58 5.53 -5.50 -20.40
N ALA A 59 5.54 -4.50 -19.51
CA ALA A 59 6.72 -3.66 -19.28
C ALA A 59 7.90 -4.45 -18.65
N THR A 60 9.13 -4.05 -18.97
CA THR A 60 10.33 -4.54 -18.28
C THR A 60 10.57 -3.75 -17.00
N VAL A 61 11.04 -4.47 -15.98
CA VAL A 61 11.57 -3.90 -14.75
C VAL A 61 13.03 -4.33 -14.67
N ILE A 62 13.95 -3.36 -14.69
CA ILE A 62 15.39 -3.61 -14.54
C ILE A 62 15.60 -4.33 -13.20
N GLU A 63 16.47 -5.34 -13.19
CA GLU A 63 16.80 -6.05 -11.95
C GLU A 63 17.39 -5.08 -10.93
N PRO A 64 16.79 -4.95 -9.73
CA PRO A 64 17.28 -4.02 -8.73
C PRO A 64 18.62 -4.49 -8.16
N LEU A 65 19.56 -3.57 -8.04
CA LEU A 65 20.71 -3.73 -7.16
C LEU A 65 20.21 -3.51 -5.72
N LYS A 66 19.87 -4.61 -5.05
CA LYS A 66 19.25 -4.56 -3.71
C LYS A 66 20.26 -4.06 -2.69
N GLY A 67 19.82 -3.19 -1.79
CA GLY A 67 20.71 -2.67 -0.75
C GLY A 67 20.17 -1.43 -0.05
N TYR A 68 20.91 -1.04 0.96
CA TYR A 68 20.80 0.26 1.59
C TYR A 68 21.85 1.20 0.99
N TYR A 69 21.40 2.31 0.41
CA TYR A 69 22.21 3.33 -0.22
C TYR A 69 22.22 4.57 0.68
N ASN A 70 23.38 4.85 1.26
CA ASN A 70 23.64 6.08 2.01
C ASN A 70 24.27 7.16 1.11
N GLU A 71 23.93 7.15 -0.17
CA GLU A 71 24.36 8.10 -1.19
C GLU A 71 23.12 8.58 -1.95
N PRO A 72 23.08 9.84 -2.41
CA PRO A 72 22.02 10.38 -3.26
C PRO A 72 21.76 9.52 -4.51
N ILE A 73 20.50 9.12 -4.71
CA ILE A 73 20.05 8.41 -5.92
C ILE A 73 19.07 9.31 -6.70
N ALA A 74 19.48 9.76 -7.87
CA ALA A 74 18.66 10.61 -8.72
C ALA A 74 17.62 9.76 -9.48
N THR A 75 16.39 10.24 -9.58
CA THR A 75 15.33 9.57 -10.34
C THR A 75 14.96 10.39 -11.57
N LEU A 76 15.08 9.77 -12.74
CA LEU A 76 14.68 10.33 -14.02
C LEU A 76 13.44 9.57 -14.51
N ASP A 77 12.39 10.27 -14.91
CA ASP A 77 11.09 9.68 -15.29
C ASP A 77 10.62 10.20 -16.66
N PHE A 78 10.05 9.32 -17.48
CA PHE A 78 9.50 9.68 -18.78
C PHE A 78 8.14 10.36 -18.63
N SER A 79 8.03 11.59 -19.14
CA SER A 79 6.79 12.35 -19.10
C SER A 79 5.70 11.71 -20.00
N SER A 80 4.76 11.00 -19.37
CA SER A 80 3.65 10.30 -20.06
C SER A 80 4.14 9.29 -21.12
N LEU A 81 5.02 8.36 -20.72
CA LEU A 81 5.72 7.41 -21.61
C LEU A 81 4.84 6.81 -22.73
N TYR A 82 3.79 6.05 -22.38
CA TYR A 82 2.99 5.34 -23.38
C TYR A 82 2.25 6.27 -24.36
N PRO A 83 1.52 7.31 -23.90
CA PRO A 83 1.02 8.33 -24.81
C PRO A 83 2.08 8.92 -25.74
N SER A 84 3.27 9.23 -25.22
CA SER A 84 4.37 9.80 -26.00
C SER A 84 4.90 8.84 -27.06
N ILE A 85 5.05 7.55 -26.75
CA ILE A 85 5.41 6.50 -27.71
C ILE A 85 4.38 6.40 -28.84
N MET A 86 3.09 6.35 -28.48
CA MET A 86 2.01 6.24 -29.47
C MET A 86 2.00 7.42 -30.44
N MET A 87 2.26 8.65 -29.95
CA MET A 87 2.35 9.84 -30.79
C MET A 87 3.63 9.85 -31.64
N ALA A 88 4.79 9.60 -31.04
CA ALA A 88 6.10 9.67 -31.72
C ALA A 88 6.20 8.67 -32.88
N HIS A 89 5.68 7.46 -32.68
CA HIS A 89 5.71 6.38 -33.69
C HIS A 89 4.40 6.23 -34.47
N ASN A 90 3.46 7.19 -34.35
CA ASN A 90 2.19 7.21 -35.06
C ASN A 90 1.36 5.91 -34.95
N LEU A 91 1.32 5.32 -33.76
CA LEU A 91 0.66 4.03 -33.51
C LEU A 91 -0.85 4.21 -33.36
N CYS A 92 -1.62 3.62 -34.29
CA CYS A 92 -3.07 3.74 -34.32
C CYS A 92 -3.72 2.58 -35.08
N TYR A 93 -5.00 2.30 -34.79
CA TYR A 93 -5.83 1.39 -35.60
C TYR A 93 -5.82 1.75 -37.10
N SER A 94 -5.84 3.05 -37.43
CA SER A 94 -5.92 3.56 -38.80
C SER A 94 -4.57 3.61 -39.54
N THR A 95 -3.47 3.26 -38.87
CA THR A 95 -2.10 3.28 -39.41
C THR A 95 -1.42 1.91 -39.34
N LEU A 96 -2.06 0.90 -38.72
CA LEU A 96 -1.58 -0.47 -38.66
C LEU A 96 -1.58 -1.11 -40.06
N LEU A 97 -0.47 -1.75 -40.43
CA LEU A 97 -0.27 -2.40 -41.71
C LEU A 97 -0.06 -3.91 -41.56
N THR A 98 -0.52 -4.66 -42.56
CA THR A 98 -0.11 -6.05 -42.78
C THR A 98 0.92 -6.09 -43.90
N LYS A 99 1.76 -7.14 -43.94
CA LYS A 99 2.75 -7.31 -45.03
C LYS A 99 2.11 -7.26 -46.42
N LYS A 100 0.96 -7.93 -46.58
CA LYS A 100 0.17 -7.89 -47.82
C LYS A 100 -0.25 -6.47 -48.21
N ALA A 101 -0.64 -5.64 -47.24
CA ALA A 101 -1.03 -4.25 -47.51
C ALA A 101 0.16 -3.39 -47.95
N ILE A 102 1.36 -3.63 -47.39
CA ILE A 102 2.61 -2.95 -47.81
C ILE A 102 2.88 -3.26 -49.28
N ASP A 103 2.83 -4.53 -49.66
CA ASP A 103 3.11 -4.98 -51.03
C ASP A 103 2.06 -4.46 -52.02
N THR A 104 0.77 -4.55 -51.66
CA THR A 104 -0.35 -4.12 -52.51
C THR A 104 -0.35 -2.61 -52.76
N LEU A 105 0.01 -1.82 -51.75
CA LEU A 105 0.06 -0.35 -51.85
C LEU A 105 1.39 0.16 -52.39
N GLY A 106 2.38 -0.70 -52.62
CA GLY A 106 3.71 -0.32 -53.09
C GLY A 106 4.43 0.63 -52.13
N LEU A 107 4.22 0.49 -50.81
CA LEU A 107 4.80 1.39 -49.82
C LEU A 107 6.31 1.22 -49.73
N THR A 108 7.04 2.33 -49.83
CA THR A 108 8.50 2.36 -49.66
C THR A 108 8.89 2.29 -48.17
N ARG A 109 10.11 1.86 -47.87
CA ARG A 109 10.63 1.79 -46.48
C ARG A 109 10.62 3.13 -45.74
N ASP A 110 10.60 4.24 -46.47
CA ASP A 110 10.52 5.58 -45.88
C ASP A 110 9.11 5.94 -45.42
N GLN A 111 8.08 5.23 -45.88
CA GLN A 111 6.67 5.51 -45.61
C GLN A 111 6.07 4.69 -44.47
N TYR A 112 6.77 3.64 -44.00
CA TYR A 112 6.35 2.83 -42.85
C TYR A 112 7.49 2.62 -41.85
N SER A 113 7.16 2.20 -40.63
CA SER A 113 8.10 1.81 -39.59
C SER A 113 7.79 0.41 -39.10
N GLU A 114 8.83 -0.36 -38.84
CA GLU A 114 8.76 -1.64 -38.13
C GLU A 114 9.01 -1.43 -36.64
N THR A 115 8.17 -2.04 -35.82
CA THR A 115 8.28 -1.98 -34.35
C THR A 115 9.17 -3.10 -33.84
N PRO A 116 9.71 -3.01 -32.60
CA PRO A 116 10.60 -4.04 -32.07
C PRO A 116 9.97 -5.44 -31.95
N CYS A 117 8.63 -5.53 -31.98
CA CYS A 117 7.89 -6.79 -31.98
C CYS A 117 7.42 -7.24 -33.39
N GLY A 118 7.91 -6.61 -34.46
CA GLY A 118 7.64 -7.03 -35.84
C GLY A 118 6.31 -6.56 -36.45
N ASN A 119 5.60 -5.63 -35.80
CA ASN A 119 4.40 -4.99 -36.39
C ASN A 119 4.79 -3.78 -37.23
N TYR A 120 4.00 -3.48 -38.27
CA TYR A 120 4.25 -2.38 -39.21
C TYR A 120 3.21 -1.26 -39.08
N PHE A 121 3.66 -0.01 -39.11
CA PHE A 121 2.80 1.16 -39.06
C PHE A 121 3.19 2.20 -40.11
N VAL A 122 2.21 2.89 -40.70
CA VAL A 122 2.44 4.01 -41.62
C VAL A 122 3.02 5.22 -40.86
N LYS A 123 4.01 5.91 -41.43
CA LYS A 123 4.56 7.16 -40.86
C LYS A 123 3.57 8.33 -40.98
N SER A 124 3.71 9.31 -40.09
CA SER A 124 2.84 10.49 -40.04
C SER A 124 2.86 11.35 -41.31
N THR A 125 3.91 11.24 -42.13
CA THR A 125 4.05 11.92 -43.43
C THR A 125 3.02 11.47 -44.47
N VAL A 126 2.55 10.22 -44.38
CA VAL A 126 1.53 9.67 -45.28
C VAL A 126 0.14 9.81 -44.66
N ARG A 127 0.00 9.41 -43.39
CA ARG A 127 -1.27 9.47 -42.66
C ARG A 127 -1.04 9.63 -41.18
N LYS A 128 -1.66 10.65 -40.58
CA LYS A 128 -1.70 10.80 -39.12
C LYS A 128 -2.81 9.95 -38.50
N GLY A 129 -2.48 9.16 -37.49
CA GLY A 129 -3.43 8.29 -36.80
C GLY A 129 -4.44 9.04 -35.94
N LEU A 130 -5.62 8.44 -35.72
CA LEU A 130 -6.65 8.98 -34.81
C LEU A 130 -6.22 8.99 -33.34
N LEU A 131 -5.55 7.95 -32.86
CA LEU A 131 -5.09 7.87 -31.47
C LEU A 131 -4.05 8.97 -31.15
N PRO A 132 -3.01 9.19 -31.99
CA PRO A 132 -2.13 10.35 -31.84
C PRO A 132 -2.87 11.69 -31.73
N LEU A 133 -3.87 11.94 -32.59
CA LEU A 133 -4.68 13.18 -32.53
C LEU A 133 -5.45 13.33 -31.22
N ILE A 134 -6.04 12.24 -30.71
CA ILE A 134 -6.72 12.24 -29.41
C ILE A 134 -5.72 12.55 -28.28
N LEU A 135 -4.56 11.89 -28.29
CA LEU A 135 -3.54 12.04 -27.25
C LEU A 135 -2.92 13.45 -27.25
N GLU A 136 -2.62 14.01 -28.43
CA GLU A 136 -2.14 15.39 -28.57
C GLU A 136 -3.14 16.40 -27.96
N SER A 137 -4.43 16.24 -28.25
CA SER A 137 -5.49 17.07 -27.69
C SER A 137 -5.56 16.95 -26.16
N LEU A 138 -5.54 15.72 -25.63
CA LEU A 138 -5.60 15.48 -24.19
C LEU A 138 -4.37 16.02 -23.45
N ILE A 139 -3.18 15.83 -24.00
CA ILE A 139 -1.92 16.27 -23.39
C ILE A 139 -1.78 17.79 -23.47
N SER A 140 -2.13 18.40 -24.61
CA SER A 140 -2.14 19.86 -24.76
C SER A 140 -3.12 20.51 -23.78
N ALA A 141 -4.34 19.98 -23.68
CA ALA A 141 -5.33 20.44 -22.71
C ALA A 141 -4.84 20.27 -21.27
N ARG A 142 -4.13 19.17 -20.96
CA ARG A 142 -3.56 18.92 -19.63
C ARG A 142 -2.45 19.91 -19.30
N LYS A 143 -1.58 20.21 -20.27
CA LYS A 143 -0.51 21.21 -20.12
C LYS A 143 -1.10 22.58 -19.83
N LYS A 144 -2.14 22.99 -20.56
CA LYS A 144 -2.87 24.23 -20.30
C LYS A 144 -3.47 24.26 -18.90
N ALA A 145 -4.21 23.21 -18.50
CA ALA A 145 -4.80 23.13 -17.16
C ALA A 145 -3.76 23.19 -16.03
N LYS A 146 -2.57 22.57 -16.21
CA LYS A 146 -1.46 22.68 -15.24
C LYS A 146 -0.87 24.09 -15.19
N ASN A 147 -0.77 24.78 -16.31
CA ASN A 147 -0.25 26.15 -16.35
C ASN A 147 -1.23 27.12 -15.67
N ASP A 148 -2.53 26.98 -15.96
CA ASP A 148 -3.58 27.77 -15.33
C ASP A 148 -3.59 27.53 -13.81
N LEU A 149 -3.39 26.28 -13.37
CA LEU A 149 -3.33 25.91 -11.95
C LEU A 149 -2.16 26.56 -11.20
N LYS A 150 -1.03 26.86 -11.87
CA LYS A 150 0.13 27.49 -11.22
C LYS A 150 -0.09 28.97 -10.91
N VAL A 151 -0.96 29.64 -11.66
CA VAL A 151 -1.23 31.08 -11.55
C VAL A 151 -2.48 31.35 -10.71
N GLU A 152 -3.38 30.36 -10.60
CA GLU A 152 -4.63 30.50 -9.88
C GLU A 152 -4.44 30.56 -8.36
N THR A 153 -5.13 31.48 -7.71
CA THR A 153 -5.08 31.71 -6.26
C THR A 153 -6.37 31.31 -5.55
N ASP A 154 -7.51 31.24 -6.26
CA ASP A 154 -8.80 30.86 -5.68
C ASP A 154 -8.84 29.36 -5.35
N PRO A 155 -9.00 28.96 -4.06
CA PRO A 155 -9.02 27.56 -3.65
C PRO A 155 -10.07 26.70 -4.36
N PHE A 156 -11.22 27.28 -4.73
CA PHE A 156 -12.27 26.54 -5.44
C PHE A 156 -11.86 26.28 -6.90
N LYS A 157 -11.38 27.30 -7.62
CA LYS A 157 -10.90 27.15 -8.99
C LYS A 157 -9.68 26.26 -9.08
N MET A 158 -8.77 26.33 -8.11
CA MET A 158 -7.64 25.39 -8.01
C MET A 158 -8.12 23.94 -7.96
N LYS A 159 -9.17 23.64 -7.17
CA LYS A 159 -9.76 22.29 -7.13
C LYS A 159 -10.39 21.88 -8.46
N VAL A 160 -11.03 22.81 -9.18
CA VAL A 160 -11.59 22.54 -10.52
C VAL A 160 -10.47 22.24 -11.52
N LEU A 161 -9.43 23.06 -11.55
CA LEU A 161 -8.29 22.88 -12.45
C LEU A 161 -7.50 21.60 -12.14
N ASP A 162 -7.33 21.26 -10.85
CA ASP A 162 -6.71 20.00 -10.45
C ASP A 162 -7.59 18.79 -10.83
N GLY A 163 -8.91 18.87 -10.61
CA GLY A 163 -9.86 17.87 -11.09
C GLY A 163 -9.79 17.66 -12.60
N ARG A 164 -9.66 18.74 -13.35
CA ARG A 164 -9.52 18.73 -14.82
C ARG A 164 -8.20 18.11 -15.28
N GLN A 165 -7.06 18.49 -14.71
CA GLN A 165 -5.77 17.88 -15.11
C GLN A 165 -5.72 16.39 -14.78
N LEU A 166 -6.31 15.98 -13.65
CA LEU A 166 -6.41 14.57 -13.27
C LEU A 166 -7.30 13.79 -14.24
N ALA A 167 -8.44 14.36 -14.64
CA ALA A 167 -9.33 13.75 -15.62
C ALA A 167 -8.64 13.54 -16.98
N LEU A 168 -7.89 14.54 -17.45
CA LEU A 168 -7.11 14.47 -18.68
C LEU A 168 -6.00 13.42 -18.58
N LYS A 169 -5.29 13.34 -17.45
CA LYS A 169 -4.28 12.31 -17.18
C LYS A 169 -4.86 10.90 -17.26
N ILE A 170 -5.97 10.66 -16.55
CA ILE A 170 -6.62 9.35 -16.52
C ILE A 170 -7.11 8.96 -17.92
N SER A 171 -7.70 9.92 -18.65
CA SER A 171 -8.18 9.68 -20.02
C SER A 171 -7.04 9.28 -20.94
N ALA A 172 -5.92 10.03 -20.93
CA ALA A 172 -4.75 9.73 -21.77
C ALA A 172 -4.16 8.34 -21.48
N ASN A 173 -4.00 7.97 -20.21
CA ASN A 173 -3.50 6.65 -19.83
C ASN A 173 -4.49 5.52 -20.21
N SER A 174 -5.79 5.82 -20.20
CA SER A 174 -6.84 4.86 -20.56
C SER A 174 -6.87 4.54 -22.05
N VAL A 175 -6.38 5.44 -22.92
CA VAL A 175 -6.32 5.18 -24.38
C VAL A 175 -5.46 3.96 -24.70
N TYR A 176 -4.27 3.86 -24.11
CA TYR A 176 -3.42 2.66 -24.22
C TYR A 176 -4.10 1.43 -23.59
N GLY A 177 -4.67 1.58 -22.39
CA GLY A 177 -5.36 0.46 -21.73
C GLY A 177 -6.56 -0.06 -22.52
N PHE A 178 -7.18 0.78 -23.34
CA PHE A 178 -8.29 0.40 -24.21
C PHE A 178 -7.84 -0.48 -25.38
N THR A 179 -6.67 -0.21 -25.98
CA THR A 179 -6.15 -1.05 -27.08
C THR A 179 -5.75 -2.44 -26.58
N GLY A 180 -5.26 -2.56 -25.34
CA GLY A 180 -4.82 -3.82 -24.76
C GLY A 180 -5.92 -4.66 -24.10
N ALA A 181 -7.14 -4.13 -23.97
CA ALA A 181 -8.24 -4.80 -23.30
C ALA A 181 -8.86 -5.88 -24.20
N GLN A 182 -8.38 -7.12 -24.07
CA GLN A 182 -8.91 -8.30 -24.78
C GLN A 182 -10.42 -8.44 -24.58
N VAL A 183 -10.91 -8.28 -23.35
CA VAL A 183 -12.34 -8.18 -23.04
C VAL A 183 -12.79 -6.72 -23.18
N GLY A 184 -12.96 -6.28 -24.42
CA GLY A 184 -13.25 -4.89 -24.77
C GLY A 184 -13.96 -4.73 -26.10
N LYS A 185 -14.31 -3.51 -26.47
CA LYS A 185 -15.07 -3.25 -27.72
C LYS A 185 -14.21 -3.25 -28.99
N LEU A 186 -12.92 -2.94 -28.86
CA LEU A 186 -12.00 -2.81 -30.00
C LEU A 186 -10.55 -3.16 -29.58
N PRO A 187 -10.28 -4.42 -29.19
CA PRO A 187 -8.92 -4.84 -28.85
C PRO A 187 -7.98 -4.77 -30.06
N CYS A 188 -6.74 -4.35 -29.82
CA CYS A 188 -5.63 -4.43 -30.79
C CYS A 188 -4.33 -4.67 -30.01
N LEU A 189 -3.94 -5.93 -29.96
CA LEU A 189 -2.75 -6.39 -29.23
C LEU A 189 -1.46 -5.94 -29.92
N GLU A 190 -1.50 -5.74 -31.23
CA GLU A 190 -0.37 -5.26 -32.04
C GLU A 190 0.08 -3.88 -31.56
N ILE A 191 -0.85 -2.94 -31.35
CA ILE A 191 -0.53 -1.61 -30.81
C ILE A 191 0.04 -1.74 -29.40
N SER A 192 -0.62 -2.53 -28.56
CA SER A 192 -0.27 -2.61 -27.12
C SER A 192 1.09 -3.25 -26.91
N SER A 193 1.39 -4.33 -27.64
CA SER A 193 2.69 -5.00 -27.65
C SER A 193 3.79 -4.13 -28.25
N SER A 194 3.51 -3.37 -29.31
CA SER A 194 4.47 -2.40 -29.87
C SER A 194 4.82 -1.29 -28.88
N VAL A 195 3.83 -0.76 -28.15
CA VAL A 195 4.05 0.27 -27.13
C VAL A 195 4.92 -0.27 -25.98
N THR A 196 4.63 -1.47 -25.46
CA THR A 196 5.44 -2.06 -24.39
C THR A 196 6.84 -2.37 -24.88
N ALA A 197 7.00 -2.89 -26.10
CA ALA A 197 8.30 -3.19 -26.69
C ALA A 197 9.17 -1.93 -26.86
N TYR A 198 8.61 -0.81 -27.35
CA TYR A 198 9.32 0.48 -27.35
C TYR A 198 9.68 0.94 -25.94
N GLY A 199 8.78 0.79 -24.97
CA GLY A 199 9.08 1.11 -23.58
C GLY A 199 10.29 0.33 -23.05
N ARG A 200 10.38 -0.97 -23.34
CA ARG A 200 11.52 -1.83 -22.96
C ARG A 200 12.83 -1.35 -23.59
N THR A 201 12.84 -1.09 -24.89
CA THR A 201 14.06 -0.65 -25.60
C THR A 201 14.51 0.75 -25.17
N MET A 202 13.56 1.64 -24.87
CA MET A 202 13.87 3.00 -24.41
C MET A 202 14.52 3.02 -23.02
N ILE A 203 14.05 2.18 -22.10
CA ILE A 203 14.68 2.06 -20.77
C ILE A 203 16.10 1.52 -20.88
N GLU A 204 16.32 0.46 -21.65
CA GLU A 204 17.65 -0.14 -21.81
C GLU A 204 18.63 0.83 -22.48
N ARG A 205 18.13 1.57 -23.50
CA ARG A 205 18.90 2.65 -24.13
C ARG A 205 19.22 3.77 -23.14
N THR A 206 18.26 4.18 -22.31
CA THR A 206 18.47 5.21 -21.28
C THR A 206 19.54 4.78 -20.29
N LYS A 207 19.47 3.53 -19.83
CA LYS A 207 20.50 2.96 -18.95
C LYS A 207 21.88 3.02 -19.60
N SER A 208 21.98 2.53 -20.84
CA SER A 208 23.25 2.49 -21.57
C SER A 208 23.85 3.90 -21.78
N GLU A 209 23.03 4.87 -22.18
CA GLU A 209 23.47 6.25 -22.41
C GLU A 209 23.94 6.94 -21.13
N VAL A 210 23.26 6.70 -20.00
CA VAL A 210 23.66 7.26 -18.69
C VAL A 210 24.97 6.65 -18.21
N GLU A 211 25.08 5.30 -18.21
CA GLU A 211 26.27 4.60 -17.72
C GLU A 211 27.50 4.87 -18.62
N GLN A 212 27.31 5.03 -19.93
CA GLN A 212 28.42 5.35 -20.85
C GLN A 212 28.86 6.82 -20.76
N ARG A 213 27.93 7.76 -20.63
CA ARG A 213 28.25 9.20 -20.60
C ARG A 213 28.91 9.59 -19.28
N TYR A 214 28.34 9.18 -18.16
CA TYR A 214 28.76 9.58 -16.82
C TYR A 214 29.72 8.54 -16.22
N CYS A 215 30.91 8.45 -16.80
CA CYS A 215 31.96 7.53 -16.37
C CYS A 215 33.30 8.25 -16.18
N ILE A 216 34.22 7.62 -15.46
CA ILE A 216 35.56 8.16 -15.16
C ILE A 216 36.34 8.45 -16.45
N ALA A 217 36.17 7.60 -17.48
CA ALA A 217 36.81 7.79 -18.78
C ALA A 217 36.42 9.11 -19.48
N ASN A 218 35.23 9.64 -19.18
CA ASN A 218 34.73 10.91 -19.72
C ASN A 218 34.99 12.10 -18.80
N GLY A 219 35.83 11.94 -17.77
CA GLY A 219 36.24 13.01 -16.86
C GLY A 219 35.30 13.25 -15.67
N PHE A 220 34.40 12.32 -15.34
CA PHE A 220 33.60 12.38 -14.11
C PHE A 220 34.34 11.74 -12.93
N GLU A 221 33.99 12.12 -11.71
CA GLU A 221 34.64 11.61 -10.49
C GLU A 221 34.37 10.11 -10.24
N HIS A 222 33.20 9.63 -10.65
CA HIS A 222 32.71 8.29 -10.41
C HIS A 222 31.95 7.74 -11.62
N ASP A 223 31.89 6.42 -11.73
CA ASP A 223 31.03 5.74 -12.70
C ASP A 223 29.58 5.72 -12.22
N ALA A 224 28.69 6.28 -13.03
CA ALA A 224 27.27 6.24 -12.77
C ALA A 224 26.71 4.83 -13.02
N ILE A 225 25.85 4.37 -12.12
CA ILE A 225 25.24 3.03 -12.19
C ILE A 225 23.73 3.18 -12.07
N VAL A 226 22.97 2.55 -12.96
CA VAL A 226 21.51 2.46 -12.81
C VAL A 226 21.17 1.36 -11.82
N VAL A 227 20.79 1.75 -10.60
CA VAL A 227 20.50 0.81 -9.50
C VAL A 227 19.13 0.14 -9.64
N TYR A 228 18.20 0.82 -10.31
CA TYR A 228 16.84 0.32 -10.53
C TYR A 228 16.15 1.04 -11.68
N GLY A 229 15.16 0.38 -12.29
CA GLY A 229 14.22 1.02 -13.20
C GLY A 229 12.90 0.30 -13.24
N ASP A 230 11.80 1.05 -13.20
CA ASP A 230 10.43 0.54 -13.22
C ASP A 230 9.65 1.23 -14.33
N THR A 231 9.51 0.55 -15.48
CA THR A 231 8.65 0.93 -16.62
C THR A 231 8.93 2.28 -17.29
N ASP A 232 8.84 3.38 -16.56
CA ASP A 232 8.99 4.76 -17.02
C ASP A 232 10.10 5.53 -16.31
N SER A 233 10.59 5.00 -15.18
CA SER A 233 11.63 5.64 -14.38
C SER A 233 12.92 4.85 -14.31
N VAL A 234 14.04 5.57 -14.26
CA VAL A 234 15.38 5.05 -13.98
C VAL A 234 15.96 5.75 -12.77
N MET A 235 16.59 4.98 -11.88
CA MET A 235 17.22 5.45 -10.66
C MET A 235 18.73 5.31 -10.79
N VAL A 236 19.41 6.45 -10.82
CA VAL A 236 20.83 6.55 -11.14
C VAL A 236 21.61 6.90 -9.88
N LYS A 237 22.62 6.09 -9.58
CA LYS A 237 23.66 6.37 -8.61
C LYS A 237 24.81 7.07 -9.33
N PHE A 238 25.00 8.37 -9.10
CA PHE A 238 26.13 9.12 -9.67
C PHE A 238 27.43 9.02 -8.83
N GLY A 239 27.37 8.48 -7.60
CA GLY A 239 28.51 8.34 -6.70
C GLY A 239 28.85 9.60 -5.88
N VAL A 240 28.29 10.76 -6.24
CA VAL A 240 28.45 12.01 -5.48
C VAL A 240 27.79 11.91 -4.10
N LYS A 241 28.38 12.55 -3.10
CA LYS A 241 27.87 12.51 -1.70
C LYS A 241 26.87 13.61 -1.39
N THR A 242 26.85 14.68 -2.17
CA THR A 242 26.01 15.86 -1.88
C THR A 242 24.72 15.85 -2.71
N LEU A 243 23.62 16.29 -2.09
CA LEU A 243 22.32 16.42 -2.75
C LEU A 243 22.32 17.43 -3.92
N PRO A 244 22.90 18.65 -3.78
CA PRO A 244 22.89 19.63 -4.87
C PRO A 244 23.59 19.14 -6.15
N GLU A 245 24.73 18.47 -6.00
CA GLU A 245 25.48 17.92 -7.14
C GLU A 245 24.68 16.79 -7.82
N ALA A 246 24.08 15.89 -7.05
CA ALA A 246 23.24 14.83 -7.59
C ALA A 246 22.02 15.36 -8.35
N MET A 247 21.40 16.44 -7.84
CA MET A 247 20.29 17.12 -8.52
C MET A 247 20.73 17.75 -9.84
N LYS A 248 21.89 18.44 -9.85
CA LYS A 248 22.44 19.07 -11.05
C LYS A 248 22.78 18.03 -12.13
N LEU A 249 23.48 16.95 -11.75
CA LEU A 249 23.80 15.84 -12.65
C LEU A 249 22.55 15.13 -13.16
N GLY A 250 21.55 14.93 -12.30
CA GLY A 250 20.26 14.36 -12.69
C GLY A 250 19.53 15.20 -13.73
N GLN A 251 19.53 16.53 -13.58
CA GLN A 251 18.93 17.44 -14.56
C GLN A 251 19.68 17.44 -15.89
N GLU A 252 21.02 17.51 -15.86
CA GLU A 252 21.85 17.41 -17.07
C GLU A 252 21.63 16.08 -17.81
N ALA A 253 21.57 14.97 -17.06
CA ALA A 253 21.34 13.64 -17.63
C ALA A 253 19.96 13.52 -18.26
N ALA A 254 18.92 14.09 -17.64
CA ALA A 254 17.57 14.10 -18.19
C ALA A 254 17.51 14.82 -19.54
N ASP A 255 18.14 15.99 -19.65
CA ASP A 255 18.18 16.79 -20.87
C ASP A 255 19.03 16.12 -21.96
N TYR A 256 20.20 15.57 -21.59
CA TYR A 256 21.07 14.82 -22.50
C TYR A 256 20.35 13.61 -23.10
N VAL A 257 19.76 12.76 -22.26
CA VAL A 257 19.06 11.55 -22.72
C VAL A 257 17.83 11.92 -23.55
N SER A 258 17.09 12.97 -23.18
CA SER A 258 15.95 13.47 -23.96
C SER A 258 16.35 13.83 -25.40
N SER A 259 17.54 14.38 -25.62
CA SER A 259 18.04 14.72 -26.97
C SER A 259 18.23 13.52 -27.90
N LYS A 260 18.31 12.30 -27.37
CA LYS A 260 18.52 11.05 -28.12
C LYS A 260 17.22 10.41 -28.61
N PHE A 261 16.08 10.89 -28.13
CA PHE A 261 14.75 10.39 -28.46
C PHE A 261 13.99 11.33 -29.39
N ILE A 262 13.01 10.78 -30.10
CA ILE A 262 12.17 11.53 -31.03
C ILE A 262 11.12 12.30 -30.23
N ALA A 263 10.92 13.58 -30.55
CA ALA A 263 9.84 14.37 -29.93
C ALA A 263 8.46 13.68 -30.18
N PRO A 264 7.55 13.65 -29.19
CA PRO A 264 7.55 14.36 -27.91
C PRO A 264 8.08 13.56 -26.71
N ILE A 265 8.86 12.50 -26.94
CA ILE A 265 9.44 11.71 -25.84
C ILE A 265 10.46 12.58 -25.09
N LYS A 266 10.23 12.77 -23.79
CA LYS A 266 11.10 13.55 -22.92
C LYS A 266 11.24 12.89 -21.55
N LEU A 267 12.48 12.75 -21.12
CA LEU A 267 12.87 12.34 -19.79
C LEU A 267 12.99 13.60 -18.90
N GLU A 268 12.47 13.54 -17.69
CA GLU A 268 12.50 14.66 -16.75
C GLU A 268 13.16 14.21 -15.43
N PHE A 269 13.98 15.07 -14.87
CA PHE A 269 14.44 14.90 -13.50
C PHE A 269 13.26 15.14 -12.54
N GLU A 270 12.97 14.18 -11.68
CA GLU A 270 11.84 14.28 -10.75
C GLU A 270 12.28 14.60 -9.32
N LYS A 271 13.31 13.90 -8.83
CA LYS A 271 13.67 13.87 -7.40
C LYS A 271 15.01 13.19 -7.14
N VAL A 272 15.51 13.33 -5.91
CA VAL A 272 16.59 12.52 -5.34
C VAL A 272 16.13 11.78 -4.10
N TYR A 273 16.56 10.53 -3.92
CA TYR A 273 16.43 9.80 -2.67
C TYR A 273 17.72 9.87 -1.84
N TYR A 274 17.62 10.25 -0.56
CA TYR A 274 18.78 10.28 0.33
C TYR A 274 18.41 10.20 1.83
N PRO A 275 18.57 9.07 2.54
CA PRO A 275 19.03 7.77 2.04
C PRO A 275 17.95 7.02 1.24
N TYR A 276 18.36 5.92 0.60
CA TYR A 276 17.52 5.06 -0.23
C TYR A 276 17.65 3.58 0.17
N LEU A 277 16.52 2.87 0.32
CA LEU A 277 16.45 1.45 0.66
C LEU A 277 15.68 0.70 -0.43
N LEU A 278 16.40 -0.12 -1.20
CA LEU A 278 15.85 -0.91 -2.29
C LEU A 278 15.82 -2.39 -1.90
N ILE A 279 14.60 -2.92 -1.70
CA ILE A 279 14.40 -4.29 -1.21
C ILE A 279 14.19 -5.25 -2.38
N ASN A 280 13.26 -4.93 -3.27
CA ASN A 280 12.87 -5.76 -4.40
C ASN A 280 12.18 -4.89 -5.48
N LYS A 281 11.86 -5.50 -6.62
CA LYS A 281 11.03 -4.88 -7.65
C LYS A 281 9.74 -4.31 -7.03
N LYS A 282 9.43 -3.04 -7.31
CA LYS A 282 8.27 -2.30 -6.81
C LYS A 282 8.17 -2.23 -5.27
N ARG A 283 9.29 -2.44 -4.56
CA ARG A 283 9.38 -2.44 -3.10
C ARG A 283 10.63 -1.71 -2.63
N TYR A 284 10.47 -0.44 -2.29
CA TYR A 284 11.55 0.43 -1.83
C TYR A 284 11.02 1.55 -0.93
N ALA A 285 11.92 2.15 -0.16
CA ALA A 285 11.66 3.34 0.63
C ALA A 285 12.84 4.31 0.56
N GLY A 286 12.59 5.59 0.77
CA GLY A 286 13.64 6.60 0.83
C GLY A 286 13.10 7.95 1.24
N LEU A 287 13.99 8.85 1.63
CA LEU A 287 13.62 10.25 1.86
C LEU A 287 13.57 10.98 0.52
N TYR A 288 12.44 11.61 0.25
CA TYR A 288 12.11 12.25 -1.02
C TYR A 288 12.56 13.71 -0.99
N PHE A 289 13.49 14.10 -1.87
CA PHE A 289 13.96 15.47 -2.01
C PHE A 289 13.64 16.03 -3.39
N THR A 290 12.89 17.13 -3.43
CA THR A 290 12.76 18.01 -4.61
C THR A 290 13.69 19.21 -4.53
N ASN A 291 14.02 19.64 -3.31
CA ASN A 291 14.96 20.72 -3.02
C ASN A 291 16.10 20.18 -2.13
N PRO A 292 17.31 20.77 -2.19
CA PRO A 292 18.46 20.25 -1.47
C PRO A 292 18.40 20.45 0.06
N ASP A 293 17.62 21.42 0.55
CA ASP A 293 17.69 21.84 1.96
C ASP A 293 16.90 20.93 2.92
N LYS A 294 15.75 20.40 2.48
CA LYS A 294 14.84 19.63 3.32
C LYS A 294 14.12 18.56 2.52
N TYR A 295 13.97 17.38 3.12
CA TYR A 295 13.14 16.32 2.55
C TYR A 295 11.65 16.70 2.63
N ASP A 296 10.91 16.33 1.59
CA ASP A 296 9.47 16.58 1.52
C ASP A 296 8.70 15.56 2.35
N LYS A 297 9.07 14.28 2.23
CA LYS A 297 8.44 13.15 2.91
C LYS A 297 9.28 11.88 2.83
N MET A 298 8.94 10.89 3.64
CA MET A 298 9.39 9.51 3.44
C MET A 298 8.49 8.83 2.41
N ASP A 299 9.04 8.43 1.26
CA ASP A 299 8.29 7.67 0.25
C ASP A 299 8.42 6.17 0.53
N CYS A 300 7.30 5.46 0.54
CA CYS A 300 7.23 4.01 0.76
C CYS A 300 6.42 3.38 -0.38
N LYS A 301 7.09 2.68 -1.29
CA LYS A 301 6.44 2.02 -2.44
C LYS A 301 6.35 0.52 -2.21
N GLY A 302 5.13 -0.02 -2.29
CA GLY A 302 4.85 -1.46 -2.24
C GLY A 302 5.18 -2.17 -0.92
N LEU A 303 5.64 -1.44 0.09
CA LEU A 303 5.88 -1.95 1.44
C LEU A 303 4.57 -2.16 2.20
N GLU A 304 4.65 -2.96 3.25
CA GLU A 304 3.52 -3.31 4.11
C GLU A 304 2.94 -2.09 4.87
N THR A 305 3.64 -0.96 4.91
CA THR A 305 3.18 0.31 5.49
C THR A 305 2.00 0.93 4.75
N VAL A 306 1.91 0.75 3.43
CA VAL A 306 0.84 1.32 2.58
C VAL A 306 -0.22 0.29 2.17
N ARG A 307 -0.01 -0.96 2.57
CA ARG A 307 -0.88 -2.10 2.25
C ARG A 307 -1.99 -2.24 3.28
N ARG A 308 -3.22 -2.49 2.80
CA ARG A 308 -4.44 -2.56 3.64
C ARG A 308 -4.83 -3.98 4.06
N ASP A 309 -4.08 -4.99 3.63
CA ASP A 309 -4.34 -6.40 3.91
C ASP A 309 -3.65 -6.92 5.18
N ASN A 310 -2.86 -6.05 5.84
CA ASN A 310 -2.11 -6.35 7.05
C ASN A 310 -2.77 -5.72 8.28
N CYS A 311 -2.38 -6.19 9.47
CA CYS A 311 -2.81 -5.55 10.72
C CYS A 311 -2.10 -4.19 10.94
N PRO A 312 -2.76 -3.22 11.59
CA PRO A 312 -2.17 -1.89 11.84
C PRO A 312 -0.83 -1.93 12.58
N LEU A 313 -0.61 -2.94 13.44
CA LEU A 313 0.66 -3.15 14.14
C LEU A 313 1.85 -3.16 13.18
N ILE A 314 1.76 -3.90 12.07
CA ILE A 314 2.87 -4.00 11.11
C ILE A 314 3.14 -2.64 10.47
N SER A 315 2.09 -1.96 10.01
CA SER A 315 2.24 -0.69 9.32
C SER A 315 2.83 0.37 10.24
N ASN A 316 2.37 0.47 11.49
CA ASN A 316 2.88 1.39 12.48
C ASN A 316 4.33 1.06 12.90
N MET A 317 4.61 -0.21 13.15
CA MET A 317 5.93 -0.67 13.53
C MET A 317 6.94 -0.42 12.41
N MET A 318 6.61 -0.76 11.16
CA MET A 318 7.50 -0.53 10.02
C MET A 318 7.71 0.95 9.72
N ASN A 319 6.67 1.79 9.81
CA ASN A 319 6.83 3.23 9.63
C ASN A 319 7.80 3.80 10.68
N THR A 320 7.66 3.37 11.94
CA THR A 320 8.55 3.82 13.02
C THR A 320 9.97 3.30 12.84
N CYS A 321 10.14 2.03 12.44
CA CYS A 321 11.46 1.48 12.12
C CYS A 321 12.11 2.23 10.94
N LEU A 322 11.37 2.48 9.87
CA LEU A 322 11.88 3.23 8.70
C LEU A 322 12.22 4.67 9.05
N GLN A 323 11.43 5.33 9.90
CA GLN A 323 11.75 6.65 10.42
C GLN A 323 13.08 6.64 11.19
N LYS A 324 13.26 5.69 12.12
CA LYS A 324 14.53 5.54 12.86
C LYS A 324 15.72 5.24 11.95
N LEU A 325 15.51 4.42 10.91
CA LEU A 325 16.56 4.04 9.97
C LEU A 325 16.93 5.15 8.99
N LEU A 326 15.94 5.82 8.39
CA LEU A 326 16.14 6.77 7.28
C LEU A 326 16.31 8.21 7.76
N ILE A 327 15.60 8.62 8.82
CA ILE A 327 15.63 9.98 9.36
C ILE A 327 16.65 10.06 10.50
N ASP A 328 16.47 9.27 11.56
CA ASP A 328 17.32 9.34 12.74
C ASP A 328 18.71 8.70 12.51
N ARG A 329 18.82 7.87 11.46
CA ARG A 329 20.02 7.09 11.10
C ARG A 329 20.54 6.24 12.26
N ASP A 330 19.61 5.66 13.03
CA ASP A 330 19.88 4.82 14.21
C ASP A 330 19.34 3.39 14.01
N PRO A 331 20.15 2.48 13.45
CA PRO A 331 19.78 1.07 13.29
C PRO A 331 19.54 0.35 14.62
N ASP A 332 20.32 0.64 15.64
CA ASP A 332 20.22 -0.03 16.94
C ASP A 332 18.93 0.38 17.66
N GLY A 333 18.56 1.66 17.61
CA GLY A 333 17.27 2.13 18.10
C GLY A 333 16.09 1.51 17.36
N ALA A 334 16.19 1.30 16.05
CA ALA A 334 15.17 0.61 15.27
C ALA A 334 15.04 -0.87 15.66
N VAL A 335 16.16 -1.57 15.89
CA VAL A 335 16.19 -2.97 16.35
C VAL A 335 15.59 -3.09 17.75
N ASN A 336 15.99 -2.22 18.68
CA ASN A 336 15.48 -2.22 20.06
C ASN A 336 13.98 -1.96 20.11
N PHE A 337 13.48 -1.03 19.29
CA PHE A 337 12.06 -0.78 19.15
C PHE A 337 11.32 -2.02 18.61
N ALA A 338 11.82 -2.67 17.55
CA ALA A 338 11.22 -3.88 17.01
C ALA A 338 11.19 -5.03 18.06
N LYS A 339 12.28 -5.21 18.81
CA LYS A 339 12.34 -6.19 19.91
C LYS A 339 11.31 -5.91 21.00
N GLN A 340 11.14 -4.65 21.37
CA GLN A 340 10.14 -4.23 22.35
C GLN A 340 8.72 -4.55 21.87
N GLN A 341 8.37 -4.21 20.62
CA GLN A 341 7.06 -4.50 20.05
C GLN A 341 6.78 -6.02 19.96
N ILE A 342 7.79 -6.83 19.62
CA ILE A 342 7.69 -8.29 19.63
C ILE A 342 7.47 -8.81 21.06
N SER A 343 8.17 -8.26 22.06
CA SER A 343 7.97 -8.61 23.47
C SER A 343 6.55 -8.26 23.93
N ASP A 344 6.05 -7.09 23.55
CA ASP A 344 4.68 -6.65 23.88
C ASP A 344 3.62 -7.55 23.25
N LEU A 345 3.84 -8.03 22.03
CA LEU A 345 2.97 -9.01 21.37
C LEU A 345 2.93 -10.33 22.16
N LEU A 346 4.10 -10.87 22.50
CA LEU A 346 4.22 -12.17 23.18
C LEU A 346 3.77 -12.13 24.65
N CYS A 347 3.84 -10.95 25.28
CA CYS A 347 3.34 -10.72 26.64
C CYS A 347 1.87 -10.29 26.67
N ASN A 348 1.14 -10.33 25.54
CA ASN A 348 -0.25 -9.91 25.43
C ASN A 348 -0.51 -8.47 25.94
N ARG A 349 0.46 -7.57 25.77
CA ARG A 349 0.37 -6.15 26.18
C ARG A 349 -0.16 -5.25 25.07
N LEU A 350 -0.27 -5.75 23.84
CA LEU A 350 -0.79 -4.99 22.71
C LEU A 350 -2.32 -4.84 22.74
N ASP A 351 -2.81 -3.75 22.16
CA ASP A 351 -4.24 -3.57 21.93
C ASP A 351 -4.72 -4.44 20.76
N ILE A 352 -5.90 -5.03 20.90
CA ILE A 352 -6.50 -5.89 19.88
C ILE A 352 -6.77 -5.09 18.59
N SER A 353 -7.04 -3.78 18.70
CA SER A 353 -7.21 -2.88 17.55
C SER A 353 -6.01 -2.91 16.60
N GLN A 354 -4.80 -3.10 17.12
CA GLN A 354 -3.57 -3.18 16.34
C GLN A 354 -3.43 -4.53 15.61
N LEU A 355 -4.19 -5.54 16.01
CA LEU A 355 -4.15 -6.91 15.47
C LEU A 355 -5.28 -7.19 14.47
N VAL A 356 -6.25 -6.28 14.33
CA VAL A 356 -7.39 -6.46 13.41
C VAL A 356 -6.90 -6.48 11.96
N ILE A 357 -7.25 -7.54 11.23
CA ILE A 357 -7.03 -7.67 9.79
C ILE A 357 -8.36 -7.43 9.08
N THR A 358 -8.36 -6.66 7.98
CA THR A 358 -9.57 -6.44 7.18
C THR A 358 -9.40 -6.99 5.77
N LYS A 359 -10.40 -7.72 5.29
CA LYS A 359 -10.47 -8.20 3.90
C LYS A 359 -11.84 -7.95 3.29
N GLU A 360 -11.85 -7.61 2.01
CA GLU A 360 -13.07 -7.37 1.24
C GLU A 360 -13.71 -8.69 0.82
N LEU A 361 -15.00 -8.82 1.08
CA LEU A 361 -15.82 -9.95 0.66
C LEU A 361 -16.27 -9.74 -0.79
N ALA A 362 -15.40 -10.09 -1.73
CA ALA A 362 -15.60 -9.81 -3.16
C ALA A 362 -16.54 -10.79 -3.87
N LYS A 363 -16.63 -12.05 -3.40
CA LYS A 363 -17.46 -13.10 -4.02
C LYS A 363 -18.17 -13.91 -2.94
N THR A 364 -19.30 -14.52 -3.30
CA THR A 364 -20.00 -15.49 -2.44
C THR A 364 -19.30 -16.85 -2.46
N ASP A 365 -18.87 -17.31 -3.63
CA ASP A 365 -18.16 -18.57 -3.80
C ASP A 365 -16.69 -18.36 -4.15
N TYR A 366 -15.83 -18.83 -3.26
CA TYR A 366 -14.39 -18.91 -3.48
C TYR A 366 -13.99 -20.37 -3.67
N ALA A 367 -13.16 -20.65 -4.68
CA ALA A 367 -12.61 -21.98 -4.91
C ALA A 367 -11.77 -22.50 -3.73
N ALA A 368 -11.16 -21.59 -2.96
CA ALA A 368 -10.40 -21.90 -1.76
C ALA A 368 -11.04 -21.26 -0.53
N LYS A 369 -11.08 -22.02 0.58
CA LYS A 369 -11.60 -21.53 1.86
C LYS A 369 -10.75 -20.38 2.39
N GLN A 370 -11.39 -19.24 2.64
CA GLN A 370 -10.72 -18.05 3.17
C GLN A 370 -11.25 -17.66 4.55
N ALA A 371 -10.36 -17.14 5.41
CA ALA A 371 -10.66 -16.73 6.78
C ALA A 371 -11.87 -15.79 6.91
N HIS A 372 -11.91 -14.74 6.08
CA HIS A 372 -12.98 -13.73 6.15
C HIS A 372 -14.33 -14.24 5.64
N VAL A 373 -14.33 -15.22 4.73
CA VAL A 373 -15.55 -15.86 4.20
C VAL A 373 -16.13 -16.80 5.24
N GLU A 374 -15.31 -17.64 5.85
CA GLU A 374 -15.72 -18.55 6.93
C GLU A 374 -16.22 -17.75 8.15
N LEU A 375 -15.56 -16.64 8.48
CA LEU A 375 -16.04 -15.76 9.54
C LEU A 375 -17.38 -15.13 9.18
N ALA A 376 -17.56 -14.59 7.96
CA ALA A 376 -18.84 -14.01 7.55
C ALA A 376 -19.98 -15.04 7.65
N ASN A 377 -19.73 -16.29 7.24
CA ASN A 377 -20.69 -17.39 7.39
C ASN A 377 -20.96 -17.73 8.87
N LYS A 378 -19.93 -17.70 9.72
CA LYS A 378 -20.06 -17.92 11.17
C LYS A 378 -20.88 -16.82 11.83
N MET A 379 -20.63 -15.55 11.48
CA MET A 379 -21.40 -14.40 11.96
C MET A 379 -22.86 -14.51 11.53
N LYS A 380 -23.13 -14.84 10.26
CA LYS A 380 -24.49 -15.04 9.75
C LYS A 380 -25.27 -16.14 10.46
N LYS A 381 -24.59 -17.21 10.89
CA LYS A 381 -25.19 -18.28 11.70
C LYS A 381 -25.52 -17.84 13.14
N ARG A 382 -24.72 -16.92 13.70
CA ARG A 382 -24.95 -16.39 15.06
C ARG A 382 -26.06 -15.34 15.05
N ASP A 383 -26.00 -14.41 14.11
CA ASP A 383 -26.99 -13.37 13.90
C ASP A 383 -26.96 -12.90 12.43
N ALA A 384 -28.07 -13.13 11.73
CA ALA A 384 -28.19 -12.75 10.31
C ALA A 384 -28.26 -11.23 10.11
N GLY A 385 -28.68 -10.46 11.13
CA GLY A 385 -28.84 -9.01 11.05
C GLY A 385 -27.53 -8.23 11.03
N SER A 386 -26.47 -8.78 11.64
CA SER A 386 -25.14 -8.15 11.74
C SER A 386 -24.11 -8.71 10.76
N ALA A 387 -24.53 -9.59 9.84
CA ALA A 387 -23.65 -10.26 8.90
C ALA A 387 -23.14 -9.30 7.78
N PRO A 388 -21.85 -9.36 7.40
CA PRO A 388 -21.31 -8.59 6.28
C PRO A 388 -21.96 -8.95 4.93
N LYS A 389 -22.14 -7.95 4.07
CA LYS A 389 -22.66 -8.11 2.70
C LYS A 389 -21.54 -8.17 1.66
N LEU A 390 -21.89 -8.56 0.44
CA LEU A 390 -20.93 -8.59 -0.67
C LEU A 390 -20.44 -7.17 -0.99
N GLY A 391 -19.12 -7.00 -1.06
CA GLY A 391 -18.43 -5.72 -1.16
C GLY A 391 -18.00 -5.13 0.20
N ASP A 392 -18.51 -5.64 1.33
CA ASP A 392 -18.10 -5.14 2.64
C ASP A 392 -16.70 -5.65 3.03
N ARG A 393 -16.03 -4.89 3.89
CA ARG A 393 -14.81 -5.33 4.55
C ARG A 393 -15.13 -6.02 5.87
N VAL A 394 -14.66 -7.25 6.00
CA VAL A 394 -14.82 -8.08 7.19
C VAL A 394 -13.57 -7.93 8.06
N PRO A 395 -13.66 -7.31 9.26
CA PRO A 395 -12.58 -7.31 10.24
C PRO A 395 -12.52 -8.64 10.99
N PHE A 396 -11.31 -9.14 11.25
CA PHE A 396 -11.11 -10.35 12.04
C PHE A 396 -9.76 -10.36 12.74
N VAL A 397 -9.64 -11.17 13.77
CA VAL A 397 -8.37 -11.53 14.41
C VAL A 397 -8.16 -13.04 14.35
N ILE A 398 -6.90 -13.48 14.40
CA ILE A 398 -6.54 -14.89 14.47
C ILE A 398 -6.37 -15.34 15.93
N ILE A 399 -7.24 -16.25 16.36
CA ILE A 399 -7.24 -16.82 17.71
C ILE A 399 -6.32 -18.05 17.82
N ALA A 400 -5.85 -18.34 19.02
CA ALA A 400 -5.06 -19.52 19.31
C ALA A 400 -5.94 -20.78 19.21
N ALA A 401 -5.42 -21.81 18.55
CA ALA A 401 -6.06 -23.11 18.40
C ALA A 401 -5.00 -24.23 18.48
N ALA A 402 -5.43 -25.48 18.34
CA ALA A 402 -4.52 -26.62 18.31
C ALA A 402 -3.48 -26.48 17.18
N LYS A 403 -2.30 -27.05 17.39
CA LYS A 403 -1.21 -27.02 16.41
C LYS A 403 -1.69 -27.67 15.10
N GLY A 404 -1.46 -27.01 13.97
CA GLY A 404 -1.89 -27.48 12.65
C GLY A 404 -3.31 -27.09 12.25
N THR A 405 -4.09 -26.42 13.12
CA THR A 405 -5.41 -25.90 12.72
C THR A 405 -5.26 -24.85 11.61
N PRO A 406 -5.95 -25.01 10.47
CA PRO A 406 -5.88 -24.06 9.37
C PRO A 406 -6.29 -22.64 9.78
N ALA A 407 -5.60 -21.63 9.24
CA ALA A 407 -5.83 -20.23 9.61
C ALA A 407 -7.27 -19.74 9.36
N TYR A 408 -7.99 -20.32 8.39
CA TYR A 408 -9.38 -19.94 8.10
C TYR A 408 -10.37 -20.35 9.20
N LEU A 409 -10.06 -21.38 10.00
CA LEU A 409 -10.89 -21.77 11.16
C LEU A 409 -10.60 -20.93 12.41
N LYS A 410 -9.40 -20.33 12.46
CA LYS A 410 -8.92 -19.51 13.56
C LYS A 410 -9.37 -18.04 13.46
N ALA A 411 -10.14 -17.68 12.44
CA ALA A 411 -10.65 -16.31 12.29
C ALA A 411 -11.87 -16.08 13.17
N GLU A 412 -11.86 -14.99 13.92
CA GLU A 412 -12.96 -14.62 14.81
C GLU A 412 -13.18 -13.10 14.84
N ASP A 413 -14.41 -12.70 15.17
CA ASP A 413 -14.78 -11.30 15.30
C ASP A 413 -14.07 -10.66 16.52
N PRO A 414 -13.45 -9.47 16.38
CA PRO A 414 -12.69 -8.87 17.48
C PRO A 414 -13.52 -8.56 18.74
N ILE A 415 -14.81 -8.22 18.59
CA ILE A 415 -15.70 -7.96 19.73
C ILE A 415 -16.01 -9.27 20.44
N TYR A 416 -16.35 -10.30 19.67
CA TYR A 416 -16.59 -11.64 20.22
C TYR A 416 -15.38 -12.16 21.00
N VAL A 417 -14.17 -11.92 20.51
CA VAL A 417 -12.91 -12.29 21.20
C VAL A 417 -12.75 -11.54 22.52
N LEU A 418 -13.05 -10.24 22.56
CA LEU A 418 -12.97 -9.44 23.78
C LEU A 418 -13.98 -9.89 24.84
N GLU A 419 -15.24 -10.10 24.45
CA GLU A 419 -16.31 -10.52 25.37
C GLU A 419 -16.01 -11.90 25.97
N ASN A 420 -15.52 -12.82 25.15
CA ASN A 420 -15.27 -14.21 25.54
C ASN A 420 -13.84 -14.48 26.05
N ASN A 421 -12.98 -13.46 26.08
CA ASN A 421 -11.57 -13.56 26.50
C ASN A 421 -10.83 -14.69 25.76
N ILE A 422 -11.02 -14.79 24.44
CA ILE A 422 -10.42 -15.86 23.64
C ILE A 422 -8.94 -15.50 23.39
N PRO A 423 -8.00 -16.43 23.63
CA PRO A 423 -6.58 -16.15 23.42
C PRO A 423 -6.25 -15.89 21.96
N ILE A 424 -5.38 -14.91 21.73
CA ILE A 424 -4.84 -14.55 20.41
C ILE A 424 -3.63 -15.43 20.07
N ASP A 425 -3.51 -15.82 18.80
CA ASP A 425 -2.35 -16.58 18.32
C ASP A 425 -1.14 -15.66 18.07
N ALA A 426 -0.41 -15.31 19.13
CA ALA A 426 0.77 -14.45 19.03
C ALA A 426 1.85 -15.02 18.09
N ASN A 427 1.98 -16.35 17.98
CA ASN A 427 2.94 -16.99 17.07
C ASN A 427 2.56 -16.74 15.61
N TYR A 428 1.26 -16.83 15.27
CA TYR A 428 0.80 -16.50 13.93
C TYR A 428 1.15 -15.05 13.55
N TYR A 429 0.93 -14.08 14.44
CA TYR A 429 1.30 -12.69 14.14
C TYR A 429 2.83 -12.51 14.05
N LEU A 430 3.60 -13.18 14.90
CA LEU A 430 5.06 -13.11 14.82
C LEU A 430 5.59 -13.69 13.51
N GLU A 431 5.18 -14.91 13.15
CA GLU A 431 5.71 -15.65 12.01
C GLU A 431 5.10 -15.21 10.68
N ASN A 432 3.78 -15.04 10.59
CA ASN A 432 3.11 -14.76 9.31
C ASN A 432 3.00 -13.26 9.01
N GLN A 433 2.90 -12.42 10.04
CA GLN A 433 2.65 -10.99 9.89
C GLN A 433 3.96 -10.18 10.05
N LEU A 434 4.71 -10.35 11.14
CA LEU A 434 5.86 -9.49 11.46
C LEU A 434 7.21 -9.95 10.87
N SER A 435 7.49 -11.25 10.87
CA SER A 435 8.83 -11.77 10.53
C SER A 435 9.29 -11.36 9.13
N LYS A 436 8.51 -11.69 8.09
CA LYS A 436 8.92 -11.47 6.70
C LYS A 436 9.09 -9.99 6.37
N PRO A 437 8.19 -9.07 6.74
CA PRO A 437 8.39 -7.65 6.49
C PRO A 437 9.58 -7.05 7.25
N LEU A 438 9.79 -7.46 8.50
CA LEU A 438 10.94 -7.01 9.29
C LEU A 438 12.26 -7.45 8.67
N LEU A 439 12.40 -8.73 8.34
CA LEU A 439 13.62 -9.25 7.71
C LEU A 439 13.91 -8.53 6.40
N ARG A 440 12.89 -8.22 5.59
CA ARG A 440 13.07 -7.48 4.34
C ARG A 440 13.70 -6.10 4.52
N ILE A 441 13.38 -5.37 5.59
CA ILE A 441 13.93 -4.03 5.85
C ILE A 441 15.32 -4.13 6.50
N PHE A 442 15.51 -5.07 7.43
CA PHE A 442 16.72 -5.15 8.23
C PHE A 442 17.84 -5.98 7.60
N THR A 443 17.55 -6.97 6.75
CA THR A 443 18.58 -7.80 6.10
C THR A 443 19.55 -6.98 5.24
N PRO A 444 19.12 -5.98 4.44
CA PRO A 444 20.05 -5.12 3.69
C PRO A 444 21.02 -4.29 4.57
N ILE A 445 20.74 -4.17 5.87
CA ILE A 445 21.48 -3.31 6.81
C ILE A 445 22.34 -4.16 7.76
N LEU A 446 21.75 -5.21 8.34
CA LEU A 446 22.37 -6.08 9.36
C LEU A 446 22.91 -7.40 8.78
N GLY A 447 22.65 -7.67 7.50
CA GLY A 447 22.99 -8.94 6.84
C GLY A 447 22.16 -10.13 7.34
N GLU A 448 22.73 -11.33 7.21
CA GLU A 448 22.07 -12.60 7.56
C GLU A 448 21.77 -12.75 9.07
N LYS A 449 22.45 -11.97 9.92
CA LYS A 449 22.22 -11.95 11.37
C LYS A 449 20.90 -11.28 11.77
N ALA A 450 20.22 -10.59 10.85
CA ALA A 450 18.95 -9.92 11.15
C ALA A 450 17.90 -10.85 11.77
N GLU A 451 17.82 -12.10 11.28
CA GLU A 451 16.83 -13.07 11.77
C GLU A 451 17.10 -13.51 13.21
N SER A 452 18.34 -13.83 13.53
CA SER A 452 18.71 -14.25 14.88
C SER A 452 18.53 -13.11 15.88
N ILE A 453 18.96 -11.89 15.52
CA ILE A 453 18.86 -10.71 16.39
C ILE A 453 17.40 -10.34 16.68
N LEU A 454 16.53 -10.36 15.67
CA LEU A 454 15.15 -9.89 15.81
C LEU A 454 14.19 -10.95 16.35
N LEU A 455 14.35 -12.22 15.96
CA LEU A 455 13.36 -13.27 16.26
C LEU A 455 13.82 -14.25 17.35
N LYS A 456 15.13 -14.40 17.58
CA LYS A 456 15.72 -15.41 18.49
C LYS A 456 16.52 -14.75 19.63
N GLY A 457 15.87 -13.87 20.40
CA GLY A 457 16.48 -13.20 21.55
C GLY A 457 15.72 -13.42 22.86
N ASP A 458 16.26 -12.90 23.96
CA ASP A 458 15.63 -13.01 25.29
C ASP A 458 14.24 -12.38 25.34
N HIS A 459 13.99 -11.37 24.50
CA HIS A 459 12.71 -10.69 24.37
C HIS A 459 11.58 -11.59 23.87
N THR A 460 11.88 -12.76 23.28
CA THR A 460 10.87 -13.73 22.82
C THR A 460 10.66 -14.94 23.75
N ARG A 461 11.47 -15.06 24.81
CA ARG A 461 11.42 -16.18 25.76
C ARG A 461 10.22 -16.08 26.71
N THR A 462 9.84 -14.87 27.11
CA THR A 462 8.70 -14.66 28.00
C THR A 462 7.40 -14.61 27.19
N ARG A 463 6.49 -15.54 27.49
CA ARG A 463 5.17 -15.62 26.86
C ARG A 463 4.09 -15.66 27.92
N ILE A 464 3.08 -14.80 27.78
CA ILE A 464 1.91 -14.78 28.66
C ILE A 464 0.73 -15.30 27.85
N VAL A 465 0.18 -16.45 28.26
CA VAL A 465 -0.97 -17.06 27.60
C VAL A 465 -2.21 -16.85 28.47
N VAL A 466 -3.25 -16.26 27.89
CA VAL A 466 -4.55 -16.09 28.54
C VAL A 466 -5.36 -17.38 28.38
N THR A 467 -6.11 -17.75 29.43
CA THR A 467 -7.01 -18.91 29.38
C THR A 467 -8.39 -18.47 28.87
N SER A 468 -8.91 -19.15 27.83
CA SER A 468 -10.25 -18.91 27.28
C SER A 468 -11.35 -19.17 28.31
N LYS A 469 -12.41 -18.36 28.31
CA LYS A 469 -13.64 -18.65 29.07
C LYS A 469 -14.58 -19.63 28.35
N VAL A 470 -14.35 -19.86 27.06
CA VAL A 470 -15.21 -20.65 26.18
C VAL A 470 -14.49 -21.92 25.74
N GLY A 471 -15.13 -23.07 25.94
CA GLY A 471 -14.66 -24.40 25.55
C GLY A 471 -15.21 -25.48 26.48
N ALA A 472 -15.45 -26.68 25.96
CA ALA A 472 -16.00 -27.80 26.75
C ALA A 472 -15.14 -28.11 27.98
N LEU A 473 -13.82 -28.00 27.87
CA LEU A 473 -12.89 -28.21 28.99
C LEU A 473 -12.86 -27.04 29.99
N ALA A 474 -13.10 -25.80 29.53
CA ALA A 474 -13.04 -24.61 30.38
C ALA A 474 -14.17 -24.60 31.43
N ALA A 475 -15.31 -25.22 31.12
CA ALA A 475 -16.41 -25.42 32.06
C ALA A 475 -16.03 -26.33 33.26
N PHE A 476 -15.05 -27.23 33.09
CA PHE A 476 -14.61 -28.17 34.12
C PHE A 476 -13.32 -27.71 34.84
N THR A 477 -12.68 -26.62 34.39
CA THR A 477 -11.48 -26.09 35.04
C THR A 477 -11.83 -25.28 36.30
N LYS A 478 -11.41 -25.76 37.48
CA LYS A 478 -11.56 -25.02 38.74
C LYS A 478 -10.40 -24.03 38.90
N LYS A 479 -10.71 -22.72 38.91
CA LYS A 479 -9.70 -21.66 39.10
C LYS A 479 -9.22 -21.65 40.55
N LYS A 480 -8.00 -22.15 40.80
CA LYS A 480 -7.34 -21.99 42.11
C LYS A 480 -6.78 -20.58 42.23
N SER A 481 -6.89 -19.98 43.42
CA SER A 481 -6.30 -18.66 43.65
C SER A 481 -4.78 -18.76 43.84
N VAL A 482 -4.08 -17.72 43.38
CA VAL A 482 -2.63 -17.60 43.47
C VAL A 482 -2.27 -16.37 44.29
N CYS A 483 -1.13 -16.44 44.98
CA CYS A 483 -0.52 -15.31 45.64
C CYS A 483 -0.14 -14.23 44.62
N LEU A 484 -0.55 -12.98 44.83
CA LEU A 484 -0.26 -11.87 43.92
C LEU A 484 1.22 -11.49 43.89
N GLY A 485 1.97 -11.75 44.97
CA GLY A 485 3.40 -11.45 45.06
C GLY A 485 4.28 -12.47 44.35
N CYS A 486 4.18 -13.76 44.71
CA CYS A 486 5.07 -14.82 44.23
C CYS A 486 4.42 -15.81 43.25
N LYS A 487 3.13 -15.67 42.94
CA LYS A 487 2.35 -16.55 42.05
C LYS A 487 2.23 -18.01 42.51
N SER A 488 2.57 -18.32 43.77
CA SER A 488 2.33 -19.64 44.35
C SER A 488 0.83 -19.92 44.46
N VAL A 489 0.41 -21.15 44.20
CA VAL A 489 -0.98 -21.58 44.40
C VAL A 489 -1.30 -21.56 45.90
N LEU A 490 -2.42 -20.93 46.27
CA LEU A 490 -2.85 -20.85 47.67
C LEU A 490 -3.59 -22.14 48.07
N PRO A 491 -3.40 -22.63 49.31
CA PRO A 491 -4.20 -23.72 49.87
C PRO A 491 -5.69 -23.36 49.93
N THR A 492 -6.57 -24.36 49.89
CA THR A 492 -8.03 -24.17 49.93
C THR A 492 -8.51 -23.36 51.14
N SER A 493 -7.78 -23.42 52.26
CA SER A 493 -8.06 -22.66 53.50
C SER A 493 -7.75 -21.17 53.39
N GLU A 494 -6.86 -20.76 52.49
CA GLU A 494 -6.39 -19.38 52.31
C GLU A 494 -6.79 -18.82 50.94
N GLU A 495 -7.76 -19.43 50.26
CA GLU A 495 -8.13 -19.07 48.88
C GLU A 495 -8.60 -17.62 48.74
N LYS A 496 -9.17 -17.05 49.81
CA LYS A 496 -9.64 -15.66 49.88
C LYS A 496 -8.52 -14.64 50.09
N ASN A 497 -7.36 -15.06 50.60
CA ASN A 497 -6.26 -14.12 50.87
C ASN A 497 -5.57 -13.70 49.56
N PRO A 498 -5.12 -12.45 49.45
CA PRO A 498 -4.42 -11.96 48.26
C PRO A 498 -2.99 -12.49 48.18
N LEU A 499 -2.39 -12.81 49.34
CA LEU A 499 -0.97 -13.14 49.50
C LEU A 499 -0.79 -14.43 50.31
N CYS A 500 0.33 -15.12 50.07
CA CYS A 500 0.78 -16.20 50.94
C CYS A 500 1.50 -15.63 52.17
N LYS A 501 1.64 -16.45 53.23
CA LYS A 501 2.31 -16.07 54.49
C LYS A 501 3.70 -15.45 54.29
N PHE A 502 4.45 -15.92 53.31
CA PHE A 502 5.80 -15.40 53.01
C PHE A 502 5.79 -14.00 52.37
N CYS A 503 4.72 -13.63 51.67
CA CYS A 503 4.59 -12.34 50.98
C CYS A 503 3.78 -11.32 51.77
N GLU A 504 3.27 -11.68 52.94
CA GLU A 504 2.44 -10.83 53.80
C GLU A 504 3.19 -9.57 54.26
N SER A 505 4.50 -9.66 54.47
CA SER A 505 5.37 -8.50 54.75
C SER A 505 5.38 -7.44 53.63
N LYS A 506 5.00 -7.80 52.40
CA LYS A 506 4.91 -6.91 51.24
C LYS A 506 3.50 -6.45 50.94
N HIS A 507 2.54 -6.66 51.85
CA HIS A 507 1.12 -6.37 51.64
C HIS A 507 0.87 -4.94 51.15
N THR A 508 1.34 -3.93 51.89
CA THR A 508 1.12 -2.51 51.56
C THR A 508 1.70 -2.12 50.20
N VAL A 509 2.89 -2.63 49.86
CA VAL A 509 3.56 -2.33 48.59
C VAL A 509 2.78 -2.91 47.41
N LEU A 510 2.32 -4.16 47.53
CA LEU A 510 1.55 -4.82 46.48
C LEU A 510 0.16 -4.20 46.33
N LEU A 511 -0.50 -3.86 47.45
CA LEU A 511 -1.77 -3.15 47.42
C LEU A 511 -1.64 -1.80 46.70
N HIS A 512 -0.65 -0.98 47.06
CA HIS A 512 -0.42 0.31 46.41
C HIS A 512 -0.11 0.16 44.90
N THR A 513 0.62 -0.89 44.52
CA THR A 513 0.91 -1.20 43.11
C THR A 513 -0.36 -1.53 42.32
N GLU A 514 -1.23 -2.38 42.87
CA GLU A 514 -2.48 -2.76 42.21
C GLU A 514 -3.52 -1.63 42.20
N LEU A 515 -3.56 -0.78 43.23
CA LEU A 515 -4.39 0.43 43.28
C LEU A 515 -3.94 1.48 42.26
N ASN A 516 -2.64 1.69 42.07
CA ASN A 516 -2.14 2.60 41.04
C ASN A 516 -2.54 2.13 39.63
N LYS A 517 -2.45 0.82 39.35
CA LYS A 517 -2.93 0.26 38.08
C LYS A 517 -4.45 0.45 37.91
N TYR A 518 -5.22 0.27 38.98
CA TYR A 518 -6.66 0.48 38.97
C TYR A 518 -7.00 1.93 38.61
N ARG A 519 -6.37 2.90 39.28
CA ARG A 519 -6.53 4.33 39.00
C ARG A 519 -6.20 4.67 37.54
N ASP A 520 -5.10 4.13 37.02
CA ASP A 520 -4.71 4.35 35.62
C ASP A 520 -5.77 3.81 34.63
N LEU A 521 -6.38 2.66 34.94
CA LEU A 521 -7.47 2.08 34.15
C LEU A 521 -8.77 2.89 34.26
N GLU A 522 -9.12 3.39 35.45
CA GLU A 522 -10.29 4.25 35.67
C GLU A 522 -10.18 5.57 34.89
N GLU A 523 -9.03 6.23 34.96
CA GLU A 523 -8.77 7.47 34.23
C GLU A 523 -8.91 7.22 32.72
N ARG A 524 -8.32 6.12 32.24
CA ARG A 524 -8.38 5.75 30.83
C ARG A 524 -9.79 5.37 30.38
N PHE A 525 -10.55 4.66 31.22
CA PHE A 525 -11.96 4.34 30.98
C PHE A 525 -12.78 5.61 30.81
N SER A 526 -12.67 6.52 31.78
CA SER A 526 -13.40 7.79 31.79
C SER A 526 -13.08 8.65 30.57
N LYS A 527 -11.80 8.78 30.20
CA LYS A 527 -11.38 9.53 29.00
C LYS A 527 -11.97 8.94 27.71
N LEU A 528 -11.95 7.62 27.55
CA LEU A 528 -12.42 6.97 26.32
C LEU A 528 -13.94 7.08 26.16
N TRP A 529 -14.71 6.83 27.23
CA TRP A 529 -16.17 6.87 27.18
C TRP A 529 -16.72 8.30 27.06
N THR A 530 -16.12 9.27 27.74
CA THR A 530 -16.50 10.69 27.57
C THR A 530 -16.16 11.21 26.18
N GLN A 531 -15.04 10.76 25.58
CA GLN A 531 -14.73 11.11 24.19
C GLN A 531 -15.76 10.55 23.21
N CYS A 532 -16.32 9.37 23.48
CA CYS A 532 -17.42 8.82 22.69
C CYS A 532 -18.69 9.69 22.76
N GLN A 533 -19.06 10.20 23.94
CA GLN A 533 -20.20 11.12 24.09
C GLN A 533 -19.97 12.43 23.32
N ARG A 534 -18.76 13.01 23.43
CA ARG A 534 -18.39 14.21 22.64
C ARG A 534 -18.48 13.98 21.14
N CYS A 535 -18.06 12.80 20.69
CA CYS A 535 -18.12 12.40 19.28
C CYS A 535 -19.57 12.23 18.80
N GLN A 536 -20.46 11.68 19.63
CA GLN A 536 -21.88 11.56 19.35
C GLN A 536 -22.60 12.92 19.35
N GLY A 537 -22.16 13.86 20.19
CA GLY A 537 -22.78 15.17 20.36
C GLY A 537 -23.92 15.20 21.39
N SER A 538 -24.30 14.05 21.95
CA SER A 538 -25.29 13.95 23.03
C SER A 538 -24.62 13.44 24.31
N LEU A 539 -24.98 14.05 25.44
CA LEU A 539 -24.57 13.60 26.77
C LEU A 539 -25.64 12.74 27.46
N MET A 540 -26.88 12.78 26.96
CA MET A 540 -28.05 12.19 27.59
C MET A 540 -28.51 10.89 26.93
N GLU A 541 -28.07 10.64 25.70
CA GLU A 541 -28.41 9.43 24.95
C GLU A 541 -27.31 8.37 25.07
N GLU A 542 -27.69 7.11 24.88
CA GLU A 542 -26.74 6.00 24.84
C GLU A 542 -25.83 6.10 23.61
N VAL A 543 -24.55 5.80 23.79
CA VAL A 543 -23.57 5.76 22.70
C VAL A 543 -23.67 4.45 21.90
N ILE A 544 -24.54 4.43 20.89
CA ILE A 544 -24.66 3.30 19.95
C ILE A 544 -23.76 3.53 18.73
N CYS A 545 -22.45 3.34 18.91
CA CYS A 545 -21.46 3.45 17.85
C CYS A 545 -20.86 2.08 17.51
N THR A 546 -20.90 1.68 16.25
CA THR A 546 -20.30 0.45 15.70
C THR A 546 -19.20 0.74 14.68
N SER A 547 -18.64 1.96 14.69
CA SER A 547 -17.60 2.37 13.75
C SER A 547 -16.31 1.56 13.97
N ARG A 548 -16.09 0.59 13.08
CA ARG A 548 -14.94 -0.33 13.11
C ARG A 548 -13.61 0.35 12.75
N ASP A 549 -13.66 1.52 12.12
CA ASP A 549 -12.49 2.34 11.77
C ASP A 549 -12.07 3.28 12.91
N CYS A 550 -12.89 3.43 13.95
CA CYS A 550 -12.57 4.26 15.09
C CYS A 550 -11.55 3.55 16.01
N PRO A 551 -10.39 4.16 16.32
CA PRO A 551 -9.40 3.54 17.21
C PRO A 551 -9.93 3.35 18.65
N ILE A 552 -10.90 4.18 19.07
CA ILE A 552 -11.52 4.11 20.40
C ILE A 552 -12.47 2.91 20.50
N PHE A 553 -13.04 2.44 19.38
CA PHE A 553 -14.13 1.47 19.39
C PHE A 553 -13.79 0.16 20.12
N TYR A 554 -12.65 -0.46 19.78
CA TYR A 554 -12.18 -1.67 20.48
C TYR A 554 -11.52 -1.33 21.82
N MET A 555 -10.82 -0.19 21.89
CA MET A 555 -10.07 0.22 23.08
C MET A 555 -10.98 0.45 24.29
N ARG A 556 -12.14 1.11 24.11
CA ARG A 556 -13.09 1.35 25.21
C ARG A 556 -13.66 0.05 25.79
N LYS A 557 -13.90 -0.96 24.94
CA LYS A 557 -14.37 -2.28 25.37
C LYS A 557 -13.28 -3.08 26.08
N LYS A 558 -12.03 -3.03 25.58
CA LYS A 558 -10.88 -3.63 26.26
C LYS A 558 -10.67 -3.04 27.65
N VAL A 559 -10.58 -1.71 27.76
CA VAL A 559 -10.35 -1.03 29.04
C VAL A 559 -11.50 -1.30 30.02
N GLN A 560 -12.74 -1.37 29.54
CA GLN A 560 -13.88 -1.79 30.37
C GLN A 560 -13.66 -3.18 30.97
N MET A 561 -13.23 -4.17 30.18
CA MET A 561 -12.97 -5.53 30.66
C MET A 561 -11.74 -5.59 31.59
N ASP A 562 -10.67 -4.87 31.26
CA ASP A 562 -9.45 -4.80 32.08
C ASP A 562 -9.75 -4.18 33.45
N LEU A 563 -10.56 -3.12 33.50
CA LEU A 563 -10.99 -2.47 34.74
C LEU A 563 -11.81 -3.43 35.62
N ILE A 564 -12.80 -4.13 35.06
CA ILE A 564 -13.61 -5.13 35.78
C ILE A 564 -12.72 -6.27 36.34
N ASN A 565 -11.69 -6.67 35.62
CA ASN A 565 -10.77 -7.70 36.09
C ASN A 565 -9.84 -7.18 37.20
N GLN A 566 -9.38 -5.94 37.09
CA GLN A 566 -8.53 -5.29 38.09
C GLN A 566 -9.29 -5.01 39.39
N ASP A 567 -10.56 -4.62 39.28
CA ASP A 567 -11.48 -4.42 40.42
C ASP A 567 -11.54 -5.67 41.31
N LYS A 568 -11.76 -6.84 40.69
CA LYS A 568 -11.75 -8.14 41.37
C LYS A 568 -10.41 -8.51 42.01
N ILE A 569 -9.29 -7.97 41.52
CA ILE A 569 -7.97 -8.18 42.13
C ILE A 569 -7.85 -7.32 43.39
N VAL A 570 -8.30 -6.06 43.32
CA VAL A 570 -8.29 -5.13 44.45
C VAL A 570 -9.24 -5.60 45.55
N GLU A 571 -10.43 -6.13 45.21
CA GLU A 571 -11.38 -6.70 46.17
C GLU A 571 -10.78 -7.81 47.04
N ARG A 572 -9.76 -8.54 46.55
CA ARG A 572 -9.08 -9.60 47.35
C ARG A 572 -8.31 -9.04 48.54
N PHE A 573 -7.95 -7.76 48.54
CA PHE A 573 -7.31 -7.11 49.68
C PHE A 573 -8.31 -6.69 50.77
N GLY A 574 -9.61 -6.89 50.53
CA GLY A 574 -10.69 -6.49 51.43
C GLY A 574 -11.28 -5.15 51.04
N CYS A 575 -12.49 -4.87 51.51
CA CYS A 575 -13.07 -3.54 51.40
C CYS A 575 -12.44 -2.63 52.46
N PRO A 576 -12.04 -1.40 52.10
CA PRO A 576 -11.70 -0.38 53.09
C PRO A 576 -13.01 0.11 53.74
N THR A 577 -13.54 -0.70 54.66
CA THR A 577 -14.64 -0.30 55.53
C THR A 577 -14.06 0.18 56.85
N TRP A 578 -14.39 1.40 57.20
CA TRP A 578 -14.15 2.04 58.49
C TRP A 578 -14.96 1.36 59.59
#